data_AF-R2VL61-F1
#
_entry.id   AF-R2VL61-F1
#
_cell.length_a   1.000
_cell.length_b   1.000
_cell.length_c   1.000
_cell.angle_alpha   90.00
_cell.angle_beta   90.00
_cell.angle_gamma   90.00
#
_symmetry.space_group_name_H-M   'P 1'
#
loop_
_entity.id
_entity.type
_entity.pdbx_description
1 polymer ?
#
loop_
_entity_poly.entity_id
_entity_poly.type
_entity_poly.pdbx_seq_one_letter_code
_entity_poly.pdbx_strand_id
1 'polypeptide(L)' 'MKNAKAKAIDDAVRSTQLMEAREEERAKNKQKIREIVLNLLKTDLSLIQISEATGMPVEDIKKLKEDQK' A
#
# COMPACT_ATOMS: atom_id res chain seq x y z
N MET A 1 17.20 -38.78 -11.61
CA MET A 1 17.42 -37.46 -10.97
C MET A 1 17.23 -36.24 -11.90
N LYS A 2 16.53 -36.32 -13.05
CA LYS A 2 16.35 -35.17 -13.97
C LYS A 2 15.22 -34.19 -13.57
N ASN A 3 14.30 -34.57 -12.67
CA ASN A 3 13.13 -33.77 -12.31
C ASN A 3 13.28 -32.84 -11.08
N ALA A 4 14.29 -33.05 -10.23
CA ALA A 4 14.41 -32.27 -8.99
C ALA A 4 14.86 -30.83 -9.25
N LYS A 5 15.78 -30.62 -10.21
CA LYS A 5 16.29 -29.29 -10.56
C LYS A 5 15.24 -28.45 -11.29
N ALA A 6 14.46 -29.06 -12.19
CA ALA A 6 13.39 -28.36 -12.91
C ALA A 6 12.27 -27.90 -11.96
N LYS A 7 11.87 -28.75 -11.01
CA LYS A 7 10.87 -28.40 -10.00
C LYS A 7 11.33 -27.27 -9.08
N ALA A 8 12.59 -27.29 -8.65
CA ALA A 8 13.15 -26.23 -7.81
C ALA A 8 13.16 -24.85 -8.52
N ILE A 9 13.39 -24.84 -9.83
CA ILE A 9 13.33 -23.62 -10.64
C ILE A 9 11.88 -23.12 -10.76
N ASP A 10 10.93 -24.01 -11.04
CA ASP A 10 9.50 -23.65 -11.16
C ASP A 10 8.94 -23.09 -9.83
N ASP A 11 9.25 -23.74 -8.70
CA ASP A 11 8.85 -23.29 -7.37
C ASP A 11 9.46 -21.91 -7.03
N ALA A 12 10.71 -21.66 -7.42
CA ALA A 12 11.37 -20.37 -7.21
C ALA A 12 10.73 -19.25 -8.04
N VAL A 13 10.46 -19.50 -9.33
CA VAL A 13 9.79 -18.53 -10.22
C VAL A 13 8.39 -18.18 -9.69
N ARG A 14 7.62 -19.19 -9.28
CA ARG A 14 6.27 -19.00 -8.73
C ARG A 14 6.29 -18.23 -7.41
N SER A 15 7.29 -18.49 -6.55
CA SER A 15 7.48 -17.73 -5.30
C SER A 15 7.81 -16.26 -5.56
N THR A 16 8.66 -15.97 -6.54
CA THR A 16 9.00 -14.58 -6.92
C THR A 16 7.78 -13.85 -7.47
N GLN A 17 7.01 -14.48 -8.37
CA GLN A 17 5.78 -13.89 -8.91
C GLN A 17 4.73 -13.61 -7.82
N LEU A 18 4.59 -14.51 -6.83
CA LEU A 18 3.69 -14.29 -5.69
C LEU A 18 4.17 -13.15 -4.77
N MET A 19 5.48 -12.99 -4.62
CA MET A 19 6.07 -11.88 -3.87
C MET A 19 5.82 -10.54 -4.57
N GLU A 20 6.14 -10.46 -5.88
CA GLU A 20 5.93 -9.28 -6.71
C GLU A 20 4.44 -8.87 -6.72
N ALA A 21 3.53 -9.83 -6.91
CA ALA A 21 2.10 -9.57 -6.89
C ALA A 21 1.62 -8.98 -5.55
N ARG A 22 2.16 -9.45 -4.42
CA ARG A 22 1.85 -8.92 -3.09
C ARG A 22 2.41 -7.52 -2.89
N GLU A 23 3.60 -7.23 -3.40
CA GLU A 23 4.20 -5.90 -3.33
C GLU A 23 3.42 -4.89 -4.19
N GLU A 24 3.01 -5.27 -5.39
CA GLU A 24 2.15 -4.44 -6.23
C GLU A 24 0.81 -4.15 -5.56
N GLU A 25 0.19 -5.17 -4.94
CA GLU A 25 -1.08 -5.00 -4.23
C GLU A 25 -0.94 -4.05 -3.04
N ARG A 26 0.17 -4.15 -2.29
CA ARG A 26 0.50 -3.21 -1.21
C ARG A 26 0.70 -1.79 -1.73
N ALA A 27 1.40 -1.61 -2.84
CA ALA A 27 1.62 -0.29 -3.45
C ALA A 27 0.30 0.33 -3.92
N LYS A 28 -0.55 -0.46 -4.60
CA LYS A 28 -1.90 -0.05 -5.04
C LYS A 28 -2.78 0.33 -3.85
N ASN A 29 -2.76 -0.44 -2.76
CA ASN A 29 -3.51 -0.12 -1.54
C ASN A 29 -3.01 1.16 -0.88
N LYS A 30 -1.69 1.37 -0.83
CA LYS A 30 -1.11 2.61 -0.28
C LYS A 30 -1.53 3.85 -1.08
N GLN A 31 -1.56 3.75 -2.42
CA GLN A 31 -2.05 4.83 -3.28
C GLN A 31 -3.54 5.11 -3.05
N LYS A 32 -4.38 4.07 -2.97
CA LYS A 32 -5.81 4.23 -2.68
C LYS A 32 -6.06 4.89 -1.32
N ILE A 33 -5.36 4.47 -0.28
CA ILE A 33 -5.48 5.08 1.06
C ILE A 33 -5.07 6.55 1.00
N ARG A 34 -3.98 6.88 0.28
CA ARG A 34 -3.55 8.27 0.09
C ARG A 34 -4.64 9.10 -0.60
N GLU A 35 -5.25 8.61 -1.67
CA GLU A 35 -6.35 9.31 -2.37
C GLU A 35 -7.57 9.53 -1.46
N ILE A 36 -7.93 8.53 -0.66
CA ILE A 36 -9.01 8.65 0.33
C ILE A 36 -8.68 9.76 1.34
N VAL A 37 -7.47 9.75 1.92
CA VAL A 37 -7.02 10.79 2.85
C VAL A 37 -7.08 12.18 2.20
N LEU A 38 -6.60 12.32 0.96
CA LEU A 38 -6.64 13.59 0.22
C LEU A 38 -8.08 14.08 -0.02
N ASN A 39 -9.02 13.18 -0.28
CA ASN A 39 -10.43 13.54 -0.44
C ASN A 39 -11.07 13.92 0.90
N LEU A 40 -10.75 13.21 1.98
CA LEU A 40 -11.23 13.54 3.33
C LEU A 40 -10.65 14.87 3.82
N LEU A 41 -9.42 15.23 3.44
CA LEU A 41 -8.80 16.53 3.76
C LEU A 41 -9.53 17.73 3.14
N LYS A 42 -10.39 17.52 2.14
CA LYS A 42 -11.25 18.55 1.53
C LYS A 42 -12.58 18.72 2.27
N THR A 43 -12.86 17.88 3.25
CA THR A 43 -14.07 17.94 4.09
C THR A 43 -13.79 18.65 5.42
N ASP A 44 -14.82 18.87 6.22
CA ASP A 44 -14.71 19.50 7.56
C ASP A 44 -14.20 18.54 8.66
N LEU A 45 -13.72 17.35 8.29
CA LEU A 45 -13.18 16.38 9.24
C LEU A 45 -11.83 16.85 9.83
N SER A 46 -11.66 16.58 11.12
CA SER A 46 -10.37 16.78 11.80
C SER A 46 -9.34 15.74 11.38
N LEU A 47 -8.05 16.06 11.51
CA LEU A 47 -6.95 15.12 11.18
C LEU A 47 -7.04 13.80 11.97
N ILE A 48 -7.55 13.87 13.22
CA ILE A 48 -7.74 12.70 14.09
C ILE A 48 -8.81 11.78 13.51
N GLN A 49 -9.96 12.33 13.10
CA GLN A 49 -11.03 11.54 12.47
C GLN A 49 -10.59 10.89 11.15
N ILE A 50 -9.78 11.62 10.36
CA ILE A 50 -9.22 11.06 9.11
C ILE A 50 -8.24 9.92 9.44
N SER A 51 -7.44 10.08 10.50
CA SER A 51 -6.52 9.05 11.00
C SER A 51 -7.26 7.79 11.44
N GLU A 52 -8.32 7.93 12.24
CA GLU A 52 -9.17 6.82 12.69
C GLU A 52 -9.86 6.12 11.51
N ALA A 53 -10.33 6.86 10.51
CA ALA A 53 -11.04 6.31 9.36
C ALA A 53 -10.13 5.57 8.36
N THR A 54 -8.88 6.00 8.23
CA THR A 54 -7.94 5.50 7.20
C THR A 54 -6.81 4.64 7.76
N GLY A 55 -6.61 4.66 9.08
CA GLY A 55 -5.47 4.03 9.75
C GLY A 55 -4.13 4.72 9.49
N MET A 56 -4.11 5.89 8.82
CA MET A 56 -2.89 6.64 8.57
C MET A 56 -2.55 7.51 9.79
N PRO A 57 -1.28 7.57 10.24
CA PRO A 57 -0.88 8.43 11.35
C PRO A 57 -1.19 9.92 11.09
N VAL A 58 -1.59 10.63 12.13
CA VAL A 58 -1.95 12.07 12.05
C VAL A 58 -0.79 12.90 11.48
N GLU A 59 0.45 12.56 11.83
CA GLU A 59 1.67 13.21 11.37
C GLU A 59 1.86 13.08 9.86
N ASP A 60 1.54 11.92 9.28
CA ASP A 60 1.67 11.68 7.85
C ASP A 60 0.53 12.36 7.07
N ILE A 61 -0.69 12.38 7.62
CA ILE A 61 -1.80 13.16 7.07
C ILE A 61 -1.46 14.66 7.08
N LYS A 62 -0.81 15.15 8.14
CA LYS A 62 -0.38 16.55 8.24
C LYS A 62 0.60 16.91 7.13
N LYS A 63 1.61 16.07 6.86
CA LYS A 63 2.54 16.27 5.73
C LYS A 63 1.80 16.31 4.39
N LEU A 64 0.85 15.38 4.17
CA LEU A 64 0.03 15.37 2.95
C LEU A 64 -0.84 16.62 2.78
N LYS A 65 -1.26 17.25 3.88
CA LYS A 65 -1.98 18.53 3.85
C LYS A 65 -1.05 19.70 3.53
N GLU A 66 0.19 19.65 4.03
CA GLU A 66 1.21 20.67 3.76
C GLU A 66 1.70 20.61 2.31
N ASP A 67 1.88 19.40 1.76
CA ASP A 67 2.26 19.17 0.34
C ASP A 67 1.20 19.63 -0.68
N GLN A 68 -0.03 19.93 -0.24
CA GLN A 68 -1.12 20.44 -1.09
C GLN A 68 -1.15 21.97 -1.20
N LYS A 69 -0.36 22.69 -0.39
CA LYS A 69 -0.25 24.15 -0.45
C LYS A 69 0.78 24.57 -1.49
#